data_AF-A0A2E0Y357-F1
#
_entry.id   AF-A0A2E0Y357-F1
#
_cell.length_a   1.000
_cell.length_b   1.000
_cell.length_c   1.000
_cell.angle_alpha   90.00
_cell.angle_beta   90.00
_cell.angle_gamma   90.00
#
_symmetry.space_group_name_H-M   'P 1'
#
loop_
_entity.id
_entity.type
_entity.pdbx_description
1 polymer ?
#
loop_
_entity_poly.entity_id
_entity_poly.type
_entity_poly.pdbx_seq_one_letter_code
_entity_poly.pdbx_strand_id
1 'polypeptide(L)'
;MTAAFDLIGYKPEGDKKNTDFFHEFLPKVYERRMSSGVDDMLQTMAAVMIQVDPGDGVNYMAELTVMGPYRFHSAHVDGTHKVYVLKNCRRPKTPMILVFEPLSKDYMDDLVRLNLLYPMSRAKPHARYIGEIFWCEDVKATRKALEDQFIRFYDEGESPNAFFFNPHMAFTYPSDFTGNKVGYWDVSKPELETLNLGQKLVLTDEEHDRLKKAADWADGTNVMELVMGLDHLATRILMGDREHAILEILTLTPHYFWGAYNISDQNSSTNVTRNPKVSDDKHSPAKVFTANNVPSYLNSFDGLPMPTEDFVRNYGRRMHHMAVEVKDGDDGKGEKNVDRVVGLLMDQGTKFLAHVVGECKDSPDLKQIFSKHSQYSVLITEYVERCHHFKGFFTKQNVAALTAAAGADEQFVHGNHGVYD
;
A
#
# COMPACT_ATOMS: atom_id res chain seq x y z
N MET A 1 -20.91 -24.63 4.90
CA MET A 1 -20.58 -24.00 3.61
C MET A 1 -21.09 -22.58 3.68
N THR A 2 -20.22 -21.59 3.85
CA THR A 2 -20.57 -20.19 3.61
C THR A 2 -20.91 -20.05 2.13
N ALA A 3 -22.01 -19.38 1.79
CA ALA A 3 -22.33 -19.11 0.39
C ALA A 3 -21.16 -18.36 -0.26
N ALA A 4 -20.83 -18.70 -1.51
CA ALA A 4 -19.85 -17.95 -2.29
C ALA A 4 -20.32 -16.50 -2.43
N PHE A 5 -19.38 -15.55 -2.40
CA PHE A 5 -19.69 -14.12 -2.55
C PHE A 5 -20.22 -13.86 -3.98
N ASP A 6 -21.37 -13.20 -4.09
CA ASP A 6 -21.95 -12.84 -5.39
C ASP A 6 -21.27 -11.59 -5.94
N LEU A 7 -20.21 -11.80 -6.73
CA LEU A 7 -19.42 -10.74 -7.33
C LEU A 7 -20.22 -9.88 -8.32
N ILE A 8 -21.13 -10.48 -9.09
CA ILE A 8 -21.92 -9.79 -10.12
C ILE A 8 -23.10 -9.04 -9.52
N GLY A 9 -23.78 -9.63 -8.54
CA GLY A 9 -24.95 -9.02 -7.88
C GLY A 9 -24.59 -8.01 -6.79
N TYR A 10 -23.31 -7.88 -6.42
CA TYR A 10 -22.88 -6.92 -5.41
C TYR A 10 -23.19 -5.47 -5.83
N LYS A 11 -23.75 -4.69 -4.89
CA LYS A 11 -24.03 -3.27 -5.09
C LYS A 11 -22.97 -2.42 -4.39
N PRO A 12 -22.19 -1.62 -5.14
CA PRO A 12 -21.17 -0.76 -4.54
C PRO A 12 -21.77 0.25 -3.56
N GLU A 13 -21.05 0.49 -2.47
CA GLU A 13 -21.37 1.45 -1.42
C GLU A 13 -20.92 2.88 -1.79
N GLY A 14 -21.47 3.86 -1.06
CA GLY A 14 -21.09 5.27 -1.17
C GLY A 14 -21.88 6.05 -2.21
N ASP A 15 -21.46 7.28 -2.47
CA ASP A 15 -22.23 8.29 -3.21
C ASP A 15 -21.52 8.83 -4.46
N LYS A 16 -20.30 8.39 -4.73
CA LYS A 16 -19.60 8.78 -5.95
C LYS A 16 -20.24 8.08 -7.15
N LYS A 17 -20.70 8.87 -8.11
CA LYS A 17 -21.10 8.36 -9.43
C LYS A 17 -19.85 8.02 -10.26
N ASN A 18 -19.81 6.82 -10.82
CA ASN A 18 -18.79 6.42 -11.81
C ASN A 18 -19.29 6.72 -13.22
N THR A 19 -18.38 6.73 -14.19
CA THR A 19 -18.75 6.98 -15.60
C THR A 19 -19.45 5.77 -16.22
N ASP A 20 -20.11 6.00 -17.36
CA ASP A 20 -20.73 4.92 -18.14
C ASP A 20 -19.70 3.87 -18.59
N PHE A 21 -18.45 4.30 -18.87
CA PHE A 21 -17.34 3.39 -19.16
C PHE A 21 -17.12 2.40 -18.01
N PHE A 22 -17.02 2.90 -16.77
CA PHE A 22 -16.83 2.01 -15.62
C PHE A 22 -18.01 1.05 -15.41
N HIS A 23 -19.24 1.54 -15.55
CA HIS A 23 -20.43 0.72 -15.44
C HIS A 23 -20.55 -0.35 -16.53
N GLU A 24 -20.06 -0.07 -17.73
CA GLU A 24 -20.00 -1.03 -18.83
C GLU A 24 -18.95 -2.12 -18.58
N PHE A 25 -17.75 -1.74 -18.12
CA PHE A 25 -16.61 -2.65 -18.07
C PHE A 25 -16.45 -3.41 -16.75
N LEU A 26 -16.94 -2.88 -15.62
CA LEU A 26 -16.86 -3.57 -14.33
C LEU A 26 -17.45 -5.00 -14.35
N PRO A 27 -18.72 -5.22 -14.80
CA PRO A 27 -19.27 -6.57 -14.87
C PRO A 27 -18.50 -7.46 -15.86
N LYS A 28 -18.02 -6.91 -16.99
CA LYS A 28 -17.22 -7.66 -17.97
C LYS A 28 -15.90 -8.15 -17.39
N VAL A 29 -15.23 -7.33 -16.57
CA VAL A 29 -14.01 -7.73 -15.86
C VAL A 29 -14.28 -8.92 -14.93
N TYR A 30 -15.38 -8.87 -14.18
CA TYR A 30 -15.77 -9.96 -13.29
C TYR A 30 -16.15 -11.25 -14.04
N GLU A 31 -16.97 -11.14 -15.09
CA GLU A 31 -17.32 -12.28 -15.96
C GLU A 31 -16.08 -12.92 -16.58
N ARG A 32 -15.13 -12.10 -17.06
CA ARG A 32 -13.86 -12.58 -17.60
C ARG A 32 -13.01 -13.28 -16.55
N ARG A 33 -12.92 -12.75 -15.33
CA ARG A 33 -12.19 -13.39 -14.21
C ARG A 33 -12.77 -14.75 -13.84
N MET A 34 -14.09 -14.85 -13.74
CA MET A 34 -14.77 -16.12 -13.44
C MET A 34 -14.57 -17.12 -14.59
N SER A 35 -14.81 -16.71 -15.83
CA SER A 35 -14.71 -17.62 -16.99
C SER A 35 -13.27 -18.06 -17.33
N SER A 36 -12.27 -17.25 -17.01
CA SER A 36 -10.84 -17.60 -17.17
C SER A 36 -10.27 -18.39 -15.98
N GLY A 37 -11.03 -18.56 -14.89
CA GLY A 37 -10.58 -19.22 -13.66
C GLY A 37 -9.64 -18.37 -12.78
N VAL A 38 -9.32 -17.13 -13.18
CA VAL A 38 -8.49 -16.21 -12.38
C VAL A 38 -9.13 -15.96 -11.00
N ASP A 39 -10.45 -15.86 -10.94
CA ASP A 39 -11.15 -15.63 -9.66
C ASP A 39 -10.92 -16.76 -8.66
N ASP A 40 -10.90 -18.01 -9.12
CA ASP A 40 -10.67 -19.19 -8.27
C ASP A 40 -9.21 -19.30 -7.87
N MET A 41 -8.29 -19.15 -8.84
CA MET A 41 -6.84 -19.34 -8.63
C MET A 41 -6.22 -18.35 -7.65
N LEU A 42 -6.68 -17.09 -7.62
CA LEU A 42 -6.08 -16.05 -6.78
C LEU A 42 -6.61 -16.09 -5.34
N GLN A 43 -5.72 -16.07 -4.35
CA GLN A 43 -6.05 -16.09 -2.93
C GLN A 43 -5.64 -14.78 -2.25
N THR A 44 -5.34 -14.81 -0.95
CA THR A 44 -5.04 -13.60 -0.18
C THR A 44 -3.68 -12.99 -0.52
N MET A 45 -3.48 -11.74 -0.11
CA MET A 45 -2.17 -11.09 -0.24
C MET A 45 -1.13 -11.83 0.62
N ALA A 46 -0.01 -12.18 0.01
CA ALA A 46 1.11 -12.87 0.63
C ALA A 46 2.16 -11.89 1.17
N ALA A 47 2.45 -10.83 0.41
CA ALA A 47 3.46 -9.84 0.76
C ALA A 47 3.17 -8.47 0.15
N VAL A 48 3.74 -7.43 0.76
CA VAL A 48 3.94 -6.12 0.15
C VAL A 48 5.43 -5.87 -0.03
N MET A 49 5.79 -5.16 -1.10
CA MET A 49 7.17 -4.93 -1.50
C MET A 49 7.49 -3.43 -1.52
N ILE A 50 8.58 -3.05 -0.87
CA ILE A 50 9.01 -1.67 -0.74
C ILE A 50 10.50 -1.59 -1.06
N GLN A 51 10.89 -0.66 -1.91
CA GLN A 51 12.28 -0.33 -2.16
C GLN A 51 12.67 0.94 -1.40
N VAL A 52 13.90 0.98 -0.91
CA VAL A 52 14.53 2.17 -0.30
C VAL A 52 15.85 2.48 -1.00
N ASP A 53 16.45 3.64 -0.72
CA ASP A 53 17.76 3.99 -1.25
C ASP A 53 18.88 3.12 -0.63
N PRO A 54 20.00 2.91 -1.35
CA PRO A 54 21.15 2.19 -0.81
C PRO A 54 21.65 2.79 0.51
N GLY A 55 21.76 1.96 1.55
CA GLY A 55 22.14 2.34 2.91
C GLY A 55 20.97 2.54 3.88
N ASP A 56 19.72 2.59 3.40
CA ASP A 56 18.55 2.91 4.23
C ASP A 56 17.82 1.68 4.79
N GLY A 57 18.12 0.47 4.30
CA GLY A 57 17.35 -0.75 4.60
C GLY A 57 17.18 -1.03 6.08
N VAL A 58 18.28 -1.08 6.85
CA VAL A 58 18.23 -1.38 8.29
C VAL A 58 17.51 -0.29 9.09
N ASN A 59 17.67 0.97 8.71
CA ASN A 59 16.99 2.07 9.39
C ASN A 59 15.49 2.03 9.13
N TYR A 60 15.08 1.70 7.90
CA TYR A 60 13.68 1.54 7.56
C TYR A 60 13.06 0.33 8.26
N MET A 61 13.79 -0.78 8.39
CA MET A 61 13.34 -1.92 9.21
C MET A 61 13.11 -1.53 10.68
N ALA A 62 13.98 -0.70 11.26
CA ALA A 62 13.80 -0.20 12.62
C ALA A 62 12.56 0.70 12.73
N GLU A 63 12.33 1.58 11.74
CA GLU A 63 11.12 2.41 11.66
C GLU A 63 9.85 1.54 11.59
N LEU A 64 9.81 0.54 10.71
CA LEU A 64 8.69 -0.40 10.59
C LEU A 64 8.46 -1.22 11.87
N THR A 65 9.53 -1.51 12.63
CA THR A 65 9.45 -2.24 13.90
C THR A 65 8.82 -1.38 15.01
N VAL A 66 9.13 -0.08 15.02
CA VAL A 66 8.54 0.91 15.95
C VAL A 66 7.09 1.22 15.57
N MET A 67 6.84 1.46 14.29
CA MET A 67 5.57 1.99 13.77
C MET A 67 4.55 0.90 13.38
N GLY A 68 4.87 -0.38 13.58
CA GLY A 68 4.00 -1.44 13.14
C GLY A 68 4.26 -2.79 13.81
N PRO A 69 3.38 -3.78 13.52
CA PRO A 69 3.44 -5.09 14.16
C PRO A 69 4.54 -6.00 13.56
N TYR A 70 5.36 -5.49 12.65
CA TYR A 70 6.29 -6.29 11.86
C TYR A 70 7.64 -6.42 12.55
N ARG A 71 8.25 -7.61 12.43
CA ARG A 71 9.56 -7.92 13.00
C ARG A 71 10.48 -8.51 11.96
N PHE A 72 11.75 -8.14 12.06
CA PHE A 72 12.81 -8.75 11.27
C PHE A 72 12.77 -10.27 11.41
N HIS A 73 12.78 -10.96 10.26
CA HIS A 73 12.77 -12.42 10.18
C HIS A 73 14.05 -12.96 9.56
N SER A 74 14.47 -12.39 8.43
CA SER A 74 15.69 -12.80 7.73
C SER A 74 16.19 -11.70 6.80
N ALA A 75 17.49 -11.66 6.55
CA ALA A 75 18.12 -10.83 5.54
C ALA A 75 18.77 -11.73 4.48
N HIS A 76 18.73 -11.28 3.23
CA HIS A 76 19.32 -11.96 2.08
C HIS A 76 20.00 -10.96 1.17
N VAL A 77 20.86 -11.43 0.29
CA VAL A 77 21.55 -10.62 -0.72
C VAL A 77 21.67 -11.39 -2.02
N ASP A 78 21.27 -10.76 -3.12
CA ASP A 78 21.49 -11.24 -4.48
C ASP A 78 22.49 -10.36 -5.24
N GLY A 79 22.56 -10.47 -6.57
CA GLY A 79 23.48 -9.68 -7.39
C GLY A 79 23.16 -8.17 -7.45
N THR A 80 21.99 -7.75 -6.98
CA THR A 80 21.47 -6.39 -7.15
C THR A 80 20.93 -5.75 -5.86
N HIS A 81 20.40 -6.54 -4.91
CA HIS A 81 19.75 -6.04 -3.71
C HIS A 81 20.17 -6.82 -2.46
N LYS A 82 20.16 -6.13 -1.33
CA LYS A 82 19.82 -6.77 -0.05
C LYS A 82 18.29 -6.81 0.05
N VAL A 83 17.75 -7.93 0.50
CA VAL A 83 16.32 -8.11 0.73
C VAL A 83 16.07 -8.51 2.16
N TYR A 84 15.27 -7.72 2.86
CA TYR A 84 14.89 -7.95 4.24
C TYR A 84 13.44 -8.39 4.34
N VAL A 85 13.21 -9.47 5.09
CA VAL A 85 11.87 -10.04 5.31
C VAL A 85 11.41 -9.66 6.71
N LEU A 86 10.24 -9.03 6.80
CA LEU A 86 9.59 -8.72 8.07
C LEU A 86 8.22 -9.40 8.14
N LYS A 87 7.92 -10.04 9.27
CA LYS A 87 6.67 -10.76 9.50
C LYS A 87 5.92 -10.20 10.71
N ASN A 88 4.60 -10.24 10.65
CA ASN A 88 3.76 -10.02 11.82
C ASN A 88 3.70 -11.32 12.64
N CYS A 89 4.61 -11.48 13.60
CA CYS A 89 4.74 -12.73 14.37
C CYS A 89 3.48 -13.04 15.21
N ARG A 90 2.67 -12.04 15.53
CA ARG A 90 1.43 -12.20 16.30
C ARG A 90 0.24 -12.59 15.43
N ARG A 91 0.33 -12.35 14.11
CA ARG A 91 -0.71 -12.67 13.13
C ARG A 91 -0.10 -13.27 11.87
N PRO A 92 0.23 -14.57 11.88
CA PRO A 92 0.96 -15.21 10.79
C PRO A 92 0.21 -15.30 9.46
N LYS A 93 -1.09 -14.95 9.41
CA LYS A 93 -1.93 -14.94 8.20
C LYS A 93 -2.04 -13.57 7.52
N THR A 94 -1.35 -12.54 8.02
CA THR A 94 -1.27 -11.22 7.37
C THR A 94 -0.10 -11.20 6.38
N PRO A 95 -0.13 -10.35 5.34
CA PRO A 95 0.98 -10.26 4.39
C PRO A 95 2.29 -9.87 5.10
N MET A 96 3.40 -10.42 4.63
CA MET A 96 4.74 -10.00 5.07
C MET A 96 5.17 -8.71 4.37
N ILE A 97 6.21 -8.05 4.89
CA ILE A 97 6.85 -6.90 4.23
C ILE A 97 8.21 -7.35 3.72
N LEU A 98 8.45 -7.14 2.41
CA LEU A 98 9.74 -7.30 1.78
C LEU A 98 10.34 -5.91 1.52
N VAL A 99 11.48 -5.64 2.14
CA VAL A 99 12.23 -4.39 1.93
C VAL A 99 13.44 -4.69 1.03
N PHE A 100 13.49 -4.02 -0.11
CA PHE A 100 14.56 -4.10 -1.09
C PHE A 100 15.48 -2.88 -0.95
N GLU A 101 16.78 -3.13 -0.83
CA GLU A 101 17.82 -2.10 -0.77
C GLU A 101 18.83 -2.41 -1.88
N PRO A 102 18.90 -1.60 -2.97
CA PRO A 102 19.87 -1.84 -4.03
C PRO A 102 21.31 -1.77 -3.52
N LEU A 103 22.19 -2.60 -4.07
CA LEU A 103 23.61 -2.66 -3.69
C LEU A 103 24.43 -1.46 -4.19
N SER A 104 23.91 -0.71 -5.16
CA SER A 104 24.58 0.44 -5.77
C SER A 104 23.64 1.61 -5.97
N LYS A 105 24.16 2.83 -5.78
CA LYS A 105 23.47 4.08 -6.11
C LYS A 105 23.21 4.26 -7.60
N ASP A 106 23.97 3.56 -8.44
CA ASP A 106 23.80 3.58 -9.89
C ASP A 106 22.81 2.52 -10.39
N TYR A 107 22.20 1.73 -9.49
CA TYR A 107 21.18 0.76 -9.87
C TYR A 107 20.01 1.46 -10.57
N MET A 108 19.56 0.89 -11.69
CA MET A 108 18.60 1.52 -12.59
C MET A 108 17.63 0.49 -13.20
N ASP A 109 16.43 0.40 -12.66
CA ASP A 109 15.32 -0.33 -13.25
C ASP A 109 14.22 0.62 -13.74
N ASP A 110 13.08 0.07 -14.12
CA ASP A 110 11.94 0.84 -14.59
C ASP A 110 11.32 1.71 -13.49
N LEU A 111 11.28 1.25 -12.24
CA LEU A 111 10.78 2.02 -11.11
C LEU A 111 11.65 3.24 -10.78
N VAL A 112 12.98 3.07 -10.82
CA VAL A 112 13.92 4.18 -10.66
C VAL A 112 13.73 5.20 -11.78
N ARG A 113 13.61 4.73 -13.04
CA ARG A 113 13.33 5.61 -14.18
C ARG A 113 12.02 6.38 -14.00
N LEU A 114 10.96 5.74 -13.51
CA LEU A 114 9.69 6.40 -13.19
C LEU A 114 9.87 7.47 -12.11
N ASN A 115 10.63 7.19 -11.04
CA ASN A 115 10.88 8.16 -9.97
C ASN A 115 11.62 9.41 -10.47
N LEU A 116 12.59 9.23 -11.37
CA LEU A 116 13.40 10.33 -11.93
C LEU A 116 12.60 11.33 -12.78
N LEU A 117 11.41 10.94 -13.29
CA LEU A 117 10.53 11.83 -14.06
C LEU A 117 9.87 12.92 -13.19
N TYR A 118 9.80 12.73 -11.88
CA TYR A 118 9.01 13.59 -10.99
C TYR A 118 9.88 14.39 -10.01
N PRO A 119 9.57 15.69 -9.81
CA PRO A 119 10.49 16.63 -9.15
C PRO A 119 10.80 16.30 -7.69
N MET A 120 9.84 15.73 -6.95
CA MET A 120 10.03 15.36 -5.55
C MET A 120 10.50 13.92 -5.38
N SER A 121 10.19 13.03 -6.33
CA SER A 121 10.65 11.63 -6.28
C SER A 121 12.11 11.46 -6.67
N ARG A 122 12.64 12.31 -7.57
CA ARG A 122 14.06 12.21 -7.99
C ARG A 122 15.06 12.39 -6.85
N ALA A 123 14.66 13.00 -5.73
CA ALA A 123 15.51 13.18 -4.55
C ALA A 123 15.79 11.86 -3.80
N LYS A 124 14.89 10.88 -3.95
CA LYS A 124 15.05 9.49 -3.50
C LYS A 124 14.72 8.53 -4.65
N PRO A 125 15.64 8.39 -5.61
CA PRO A 125 15.33 7.78 -6.89
C PRO A 125 14.98 6.29 -6.76
N HIS A 126 15.44 5.59 -5.71
CA HIS A 126 15.12 4.17 -5.50
C HIS A 126 13.92 3.97 -4.57
N ALA A 127 13.67 4.90 -3.64
CA ALA A 127 12.61 4.78 -2.65
C ALA A 127 11.20 4.77 -3.26
N ARG A 128 10.49 3.65 -3.13
CA ARG A 128 9.14 3.47 -3.68
C ARG A 128 8.46 2.21 -3.15
N TYR A 129 7.14 2.26 -3.02
CA TYR A 129 6.32 1.04 -2.97
C TYR A 129 6.34 0.31 -4.32
N ILE A 130 6.88 -0.91 -4.37
CA ILE A 130 6.98 -1.69 -5.60
C ILE A 130 5.61 -2.25 -5.99
N GLY A 131 4.89 -2.84 -5.04
CA GLY A 131 3.70 -3.63 -5.35
C GLY A 131 3.33 -4.69 -4.30
N GLU A 132 2.37 -5.53 -4.65
CA GLU A 132 1.88 -6.63 -3.82
C GLU A 132 2.17 -8.00 -4.46
N ILE A 133 2.20 -9.03 -3.63
CA ILE A 133 2.24 -10.43 -4.05
C ILE A 133 0.98 -11.11 -3.54
N PHE A 134 0.28 -11.86 -4.39
CA PHE A 134 -0.88 -12.68 -4.04
C PHE A 134 -0.53 -14.15 -4.07
N TRP A 135 -1.07 -14.91 -3.12
CA TRP A 135 -1.07 -16.37 -3.23
C TRP A 135 -1.90 -16.81 -4.43
N CYS A 136 -1.45 -17.83 -5.14
CA CYS A 136 -2.18 -18.43 -6.24
C CYS A 136 -2.01 -19.95 -6.26
N GLU A 137 -3.00 -20.66 -6.82
CA GLU A 137 -2.97 -22.13 -6.90
C GLU A 137 -2.02 -22.65 -7.99
N ASP A 138 -1.92 -21.94 -9.11
CA ASP A 138 -1.02 -22.28 -10.22
C ASP A 138 -0.52 -20.99 -10.89
N VAL A 139 0.77 -20.71 -10.73
CA VAL A 139 1.44 -19.51 -11.26
C VAL A 139 1.41 -19.49 -12.79
N LYS A 140 1.62 -20.65 -13.44
CA LYS A 140 1.68 -20.74 -14.91
C LYS A 140 0.30 -20.55 -15.52
N ALA A 141 -0.71 -21.18 -14.93
CA ALA A 141 -2.10 -21.01 -15.38
C ALA A 141 -2.57 -19.56 -15.14
N THR A 142 -2.24 -18.97 -13.98
CA THR A 142 -2.55 -17.57 -13.65
C THR A 142 -1.90 -16.62 -14.66
N ARG A 143 -0.59 -16.76 -14.89
CA ARG A 143 0.15 -15.94 -15.87
C ARG A 143 -0.47 -16.07 -17.26
N LYS A 144 -0.69 -17.30 -17.73
CA LYS A 144 -1.30 -17.53 -19.05
C LYS A 144 -2.68 -16.87 -19.18
N ALA A 145 -3.54 -17.06 -18.19
CA ALA A 145 -4.90 -16.52 -18.21
C ALA A 145 -4.90 -14.98 -18.26
N LEU A 146 -3.91 -14.33 -17.64
CA LEU A 146 -3.75 -12.87 -17.66
C LEU A 146 -3.03 -12.37 -18.93
N GLU A 147 -2.08 -13.11 -19.49
CA GLU A 147 -1.46 -12.80 -20.78
C GLU A 147 -2.49 -12.86 -21.92
N ASP A 148 -3.40 -13.84 -21.90
CA ASP A 148 -4.54 -13.93 -22.82
C ASP A 148 -5.50 -12.70 -22.67
N GLN A 149 -5.35 -11.92 -21.59
CA GLN A 149 -6.07 -10.67 -21.31
C GLN A 149 -5.22 -9.41 -21.54
N PHE A 150 -4.08 -9.55 -22.23
CA PHE A 150 -3.11 -8.48 -22.53
C PHE A 150 -2.36 -7.90 -21.33
N ILE A 151 -2.27 -8.65 -20.22
CA ILE A 151 -1.38 -8.30 -19.13
C ILE A 151 0.05 -8.74 -19.46
N ARG A 152 1.01 -7.83 -19.28
CA ARG A 152 2.42 -8.08 -19.55
C ARG A 152 3.14 -8.54 -18.29
N PHE A 153 3.94 -9.59 -18.42
CA PHE A 153 4.77 -10.15 -17.36
C PHE A 153 6.25 -10.02 -17.71
N TYR A 154 7.09 -10.02 -16.68
CA TYR A 154 8.53 -10.13 -16.87
C TYR A 154 8.92 -11.50 -17.40
N ASP A 155 9.82 -11.47 -18.38
CA ASP A 155 10.66 -12.59 -18.77
C ASP A 155 12.11 -12.38 -18.30
N GLU A 156 12.86 -13.49 -18.32
CA GLU A 156 14.26 -13.50 -17.93
C GLU A 156 15.07 -12.48 -18.74
N GLY A 157 15.82 -11.62 -18.04
CA GLY A 157 16.66 -10.60 -18.66
C GLY A 157 15.96 -9.26 -18.96
N GLU A 158 14.65 -9.15 -18.76
CA GLU A 158 13.91 -7.89 -18.98
C GLU A 158 14.02 -6.90 -17.82
N SER A 159 14.53 -7.35 -16.67
CA SER A 159 14.83 -6.52 -15.50
C SER A 159 16.23 -6.84 -14.99
N PRO A 160 16.99 -5.85 -14.47
CA PRO A 160 18.24 -6.15 -13.76
C PRO A 160 17.99 -6.91 -12.45
N ASN A 161 16.82 -6.76 -11.83
CA ASN A 161 16.47 -7.47 -10.60
C ASN A 161 15.84 -8.83 -10.90
N ALA A 162 16.57 -9.89 -10.59
CA ALA A 162 16.17 -11.27 -10.84
C ALA A 162 14.97 -11.74 -10.03
N PHE A 163 14.62 -11.04 -8.95
CA PHE A 163 13.43 -11.34 -8.15
C PHE A 163 12.14 -11.34 -9.00
N PHE A 164 12.07 -10.52 -10.05
CA PHE A 164 10.88 -10.40 -10.89
C PHE A 164 10.70 -11.51 -11.92
N PHE A 165 11.68 -12.40 -12.11
CA PHE A 165 11.57 -13.59 -12.96
C PHE A 165 12.00 -14.83 -12.17
N ASN A 166 11.01 -15.47 -11.53
CA ASN A 166 11.22 -16.58 -10.59
C ASN A 166 10.45 -17.83 -11.08
N PRO A 167 11.01 -19.05 -11.04
CA PRO A 167 10.27 -20.27 -11.43
C PRO A 167 8.96 -20.53 -10.67
N HIS A 168 8.84 -19.99 -9.45
CA HIS A 168 7.69 -20.14 -8.54
C HIS A 168 6.86 -18.87 -8.42
N MET A 169 7.17 -17.82 -9.20
CA MET A 169 6.41 -16.59 -9.19
C MET A 169 6.31 -15.94 -10.57
N ALA A 170 5.27 -15.17 -10.80
CA ALA A 170 5.16 -14.33 -11.97
C ALA A 170 4.87 -12.89 -11.54
N PHE A 171 5.52 -11.92 -12.18
CA PHE A 171 5.31 -10.50 -11.89
C PHE A 171 4.91 -9.74 -13.14
N THR A 172 3.91 -8.87 -12.99
CA THR A 172 3.54 -7.94 -14.04
C THR A 172 4.61 -6.86 -14.21
N TYR A 173 4.69 -6.26 -15.40
CA TYR A 173 5.28 -4.92 -15.53
C TYR A 173 4.55 -3.91 -14.62
N PRO A 174 5.15 -2.75 -14.29
CA PRO A 174 4.44 -1.70 -13.58
C PRO A 174 3.19 -1.29 -14.35
N SER A 175 2.08 -1.19 -13.63
CA SER A 175 0.82 -0.66 -14.14
C SER A 175 1.02 0.75 -14.72
N ASP A 176 0.46 0.99 -15.91
CA ASP A 176 0.51 2.31 -16.56
C ASP A 176 -0.27 3.37 -15.75
N PHE A 177 -1.20 2.94 -14.89
CA PHE A 177 -2.08 3.81 -14.10
C PHE A 177 -1.64 4.00 -12.64
N THR A 178 -0.83 3.10 -12.09
CA THR A 178 -0.42 3.16 -10.67
C THR A 178 1.10 3.11 -10.47
N GLY A 179 1.84 2.61 -11.46
CA GLY A 179 3.28 2.34 -11.34
C GLY A 179 3.62 1.20 -10.36
N ASN A 180 2.65 0.40 -9.94
CA ASN A 180 2.83 -0.75 -9.05
C ASN A 180 2.92 -2.05 -9.86
N LYS A 181 3.66 -3.04 -9.37
CA LYS A 181 3.72 -4.40 -9.90
C LYS A 181 2.78 -5.33 -9.12
N VAL A 182 2.28 -6.39 -9.74
CA VAL A 182 1.55 -7.46 -9.07
C VAL A 182 2.29 -8.78 -9.26
N GLY A 183 2.60 -9.45 -8.14
CA GLY A 183 3.22 -10.76 -8.10
C GLY A 183 2.23 -11.87 -7.77
N TYR A 184 2.49 -13.08 -8.26
CA TYR A 184 1.73 -14.29 -7.96
C TYR A 184 2.67 -15.36 -7.41
N TRP A 185 2.37 -15.91 -6.24
CA TRP A 185 3.20 -16.91 -5.55
C TRP A 185 2.43 -18.22 -5.35
N ASP A 186 3.03 -19.32 -5.77
CA ASP A 186 2.48 -20.68 -5.63
C ASP A 186 2.21 -21.07 -4.16
N VAL A 187 0.94 -21.27 -3.82
CA VAL A 187 0.49 -21.67 -2.47
C VAL A 187 0.96 -23.07 -2.06
N SER A 188 1.29 -23.94 -3.03
CA SER A 188 1.85 -25.28 -2.78
C SER A 188 3.34 -25.25 -2.42
N LYS A 189 3.98 -24.08 -2.57
CA LYS A 189 5.38 -23.80 -2.28
C LYS A 189 5.51 -22.52 -1.43
N PRO A 190 4.96 -22.50 -0.20
CA PRO A 190 4.87 -21.30 0.62
C PRO A 190 6.19 -20.96 1.34
N GLU A 191 7.25 -21.75 1.16
CA GLU A 191 8.54 -21.59 1.82
C GLU A 191 9.28 -20.34 1.31
N LEU A 192 9.89 -19.55 2.19
CA LEU A 192 10.59 -18.32 1.77
C LEU A 192 11.71 -18.58 0.77
N GLU A 193 12.29 -19.78 0.80
CA GLU A 193 13.31 -20.24 -0.13
C GLU A 193 12.84 -20.18 -1.58
N THR A 194 11.54 -20.33 -1.85
CA THR A 194 11.00 -20.27 -3.21
C THR A 194 10.95 -18.85 -3.76
N LEU A 195 11.07 -17.83 -2.91
CA LEU A 195 11.22 -16.43 -3.33
C LEU A 195 12.58 -16.18 -4.00
N ASN A 196 13.54 -17.10 -3.85
CA ASN A 196 14.89 -17.01 -4.43
C ASN A 196 15.59 -15.67 -4.10
N LEU A 197 15.52 -15.23 -2.84
CA LEU A 197 16.06 -13.93 -2.38
C LEU A 197 17.60 -13.82 -2.38
N GLY A 198 18.31 -14.82 -2.91
CA GLY A 198 19.77 -14.89 -2.90
C GLY A 198 20.35 -15.57 -1.66
N GLN A 199 21.58 -15.20 -1.31
CA GLN A 199 22.31 -15.77 -0.18
C GLN A 199 21.85 -15.16 1.13
N LYS A 200 21.75 -15.98 2.18
CA LYS A 200 21.42 -15.48 3.52
C LYS A 200 22.51 -14.53 4.00
N LEU A 201 22.10 -13.33 4.42
CA LEU A 201 22.95 -12.30 4.99
C LEU A 201 22.84 -12.33 6.52
N VAL A 202 23.97 -12.21 7.22
CA VAL A 202 24.01 -11.99 8.67
C VAL A 202 24.20 -10.49 8.89
N LEU A 203 23.33 -9.88 9.70
CA LEU A 203 23.48 -8.46 10.04
C LEU A 203 24.69 -8.29 10.96
N THR A 204 25.33 -7.13 10.89
CA THR A 204 26.39 -6.76 11.84
C THR A 204 25.82 -6.57 13.24
N ASP A 205 26.68 -6.62 14.27
CA ASP A 205 26.26 -6.38 15.65
C ASP A 205 25.58 -5.01 15.82
N GLU A 206 26.06 -3.97 15.14
CA GLU A 206 25.47 -2.63 15.17
C GLU A 206 24.05 -2.60 14.57
N GLU A 207 23.86 -3.25 13.42
CA GLU A 207 22.55 -3.37 12.76
C GLU A 207 21.58 -4.19 13.62
N HIS A 208 22.05 -5.28 14.22
CA HIS A 208 21.28 -6.07 15.17
C HIS A 208 20.87 -5.25 16.40
N ASP A 209 21.80 -4.50 17.00
CA ASP A 209 21.53 -3.64 18.15
C ASP A 209 20.49 -2.55 17.82
N ARG A 210 20.52 -2.00 16.60
CA ARG A 210 19.54 -1.01 16.15
C ARG A 210 18.13 -1.61 16.10
N LEU A 211 17.98 -2.78 15.48
CA LEU A 211 16.69 -3.47 15.42
C LEU A 211 16.22 -3.93 16.80
N LYS A 212 17.15 -4.38 17.65
CA LYS A 212 16.85 -4.79 19.02
C LYS A 212 16.31 -3.61 19.84
N LYS A 213 16.91 -2.43 19.75
CA LYS A 213 16.42 -1.23 20.45
C LYS A 213 14.98 -0.87 20.04
N ALA A 214 14.66 -0.98 18.75
CA ALA A 214 13.30 -0.76 18.26
C ALA A 214 12.32 -1.82 18.82
N ALA A 215 12.72 -3.09 18.82
CA ALA A 215 11.92 -4.18 19.36
C ALA A 215 11.70 -4.05 20.88
N ASP A 216 12.77 -3.78 21.64
CA ASP A 216 12.72 -3.60 23.10
C ASP A 216 11.79 -2.45 23.50
N TRP A 217 11.83 -1.34 22.76
CA TRP A 217 10.90 -0.22 22.98
C TRP A 217 9.45 -0.63 22.71
N ALA A 218 9.19 -1.30 21.59
CA ALA A 218 7.84 -1.70 21.20
C ALA A 218 7.25 -2.74 22.18
N ASP A 219 8.10 -3.65 22.69
CA ASP A 219 7.71 -4.63 23.70
C ASP A 219 7.52 -3.97 25.07
N GLY A 220 8.41 -3.05 25.46
CA GLY A 220 8.34 -2.33 26.74
C GLY A 220 7.16 -1.37 26.86
N THR A 221 6.67 -0.80 25.76
CA THR A 221 5.49 0.07 25.71
C THR A 221 4.17 -0.68 25.51
N ASN A 222 4.26 -1.97 25.16
CA ASN A 222 3.13 -2.82 24.81
C ASN A 222 2.33 -2.35 23.58
N VAL A 223 2.90 -1.45 22.76
CA VAL A 223 2.24 -0.90 21.55
C VAL A 223 1.84 -2.01 20.57
N MET A 224 2.61 -3.11 20.58
CA MET A 224 2.43 -4.29 19.74
C MET A 224 1.15 -5.09 20.01
N GLU A 225 0.53 -4.94 21.18
CA GLU A 225 -0.78 -5.54 21.46
C GLU A 225 -1.91 -4.75 20.81
N LEU A 226 -1.64 -3.49 20.46
CA LEU A 226 -2.61 -2.54 19.94
C LEU A 226 -2.53 -2.42 18.42
N VAL A 227 -1.33 -2.47 17.83
CA VAL A 227 -1.17 -2.42 16.37
C VAL A 227 -1.39 -3.79 15.73
N MET A 228 -2.28 -3.84 14.76
CA MET A 228 -2.95 -5.06 14.36
C MET A 228 -2.35 -5.72 13.10
N GLY A 229 -2.09 -4.92 12.08
CA GLY A 229 -1.72 -5.37 10.73
C GLY A 229 -2.11 -4.31 9.71
N LEU A 230 -1.76 -4.51 8.45
CA LEU A 230 -2.15 -3.60 7.37
C LEU A 230 -3.66 -3.67 7.15
N ASP A 231 -4.38 -2.56 7.34
CA ASP A 231 -5.82 -2.46 7.05
C ASP A 231 -6.05 -2.22 5.57
N HIS A 232 -5.35 -1.22 5.02
CA HIS A 232 -5.49 -0.84 3.63
C HIS A 232 -4.25 -0.14 3.06
N LEU A 233 -4.23 -0.08 1.73
CA LEU A 233 -3.15 0.46 0.93
C LEU A 233 -3.72 1.51 -0.04
N ALA A 234 -3.37 2.78 0.13
CA ALA A 234 -3.93 3.86 -0.69
C ALA A 234 -2.94 4.41 -1.72
N THR A 235 -3.34 4.29 -2.98
CA THR A 235 -2.62 4.80 -4.15
C THR A 235 -3.27 6.10 -4.63
N ARG A 236 -2.44 7.11 -4.86
CA ARG A 236 -2.84 8.36 -5.53
C ARG A 236 -2.56 8.28 -7.02
N ILE A 237 -3.55 8.66 -7.81
CA ILE A 237 -3.52 8.62 -9.29
C ILE A 237 -4.16 9.88 -9.87
N LEU A 238 -3.91 10.19 -11.15
CA LEU A 238 -4.54 11.35 -11.78
C LEU A 238 -6.04 11.11 -11.95
N MET A 239 -6.82 12.19 -12.02
CA MET A 239 -8.28 12.11 -12.28
C MET A 239 -8.60 11.17 -13.44
N GLY A 240 -7.94 11.34 -14.58
CA GLY A 240 -8.23 10.62 -15.82
C GLY A 240 -7.93 9.12 -15.77
N ASP A 241 -7.05 8.68 -14.87
CA ASP A 241 -6.66 7.28 -14.75
C ASP A 241 -7.53 6.50 -13.77
N ARG A 242 -8.40 7.19 -13.02
CA ARG A 242 -9.11 6.64 -11.85
C ARG A 242 -9.76 5.29 -12.11
N GLU A 243 -10.66 5.27 -13.07
CA GLU A 243 -11.49 4.10 -13.35
C GLU A 243 -10.69 3.03 -14.11
N HIS A 244 -9.70 3.43 -14.90
CA HIS A 244 -8.77 2.50 -15.55
C HIS A 244 -7.90 1.76 -14.53
N ALA A 245 -7.33 2.46 -13.55
CA ALA A 245 -6.54 1.85 -12.47
C ALA A 245 -7.37 0.85 -11.66
N ILE A 246 -8.64 1.18 -11.37
CA ILE A 246 -9.54 0.31 -10.63
C ILE A 246 -9.88 -0.93 -11.46
N LEU A 247 -10.25 -0.79 -12.73
CA LEU A 247 -10.58 -1.95 -13.57
C LEU A 247 -9.36 -2.86 -13.84
N GLU A 248 -8.18 -2.27 -13.98
CA GLU A 248 -6.92 -3.01 -14.11
C GLU A 248 -6.64 -3.81 -12.83
N ILE A 249 -6.66 -3.18 -11.65
CA ILE A 249 -6.37 -3.91 -10.42
C ILE A 249 -7.39 -5.02 -10.17
N LEU A 250 -8.67 -4.77 -10.48
CA LEU A 250 -9.73 -5.78 -10.37
C LEU A 250 -9.58 -6.88 -11.41
N THR A 251 -8.79 -6.70 -12.47
CA THR A 251 -8.40 -7.81 -13.36
C THR A 251 -7.29 -8.64 -12.73
N LEU A 252 -6.35 -7.99 -12.04
CA LEU A 252 -5.10 -8.57 -11.55
C LEU A 252 -5.20 -9.24 -10.18
N THR A 253 -6.21 -8.92 -9.37
CA THR A 253 -6.30 -9.33 -7.96
C THR A 253 -7.65 -9.98 -7.64
N PRO A 254 -7.79 -10.72 -6.51
CA PRO A 254 -9.08 -11.28 -6.09
C PRO A 254 -10.08 -10.21 -5.64
N HIS A 255 -9.70 -8.93 -5.63
CA HIS A 255 -10.52 -7.87 -5.05
C HIS A 255 -11.80 -7.62 -5.88
N TYR A 256 -12.82 -7.06 -5.22
CA TYR A 256 -14.01 -6.50 -5.86
C TYR A 256 -14.11 -5.01 -5.50
N PHE A 257 -14.74 -4.24 -6.38
CA PHE A 257 -15.09 -2.85 -6.13
C PHE A 257 -16.15 -2.76 -5.01
N TRP A 258 -15.72 -2.33 -3.83
CA TRP A 258 -16.57 -2.22 -2.66
C TRP A 258 -17.45 -0.97 -2.72
N GLY A 259 -16.90 0.15 -3.18
CA GLY A 259 -17.64 1.41 -3.19
C GLY A 259 -16.75 2.62 -3.36
N ALA A 260 -17.37 3.79 -3.47
CA ALA A 260 -16.64 5.05 -3.59
C ALA A 260 -17.40 6.25 -3.01
N TYR A 261 -16.64 7.18 -2.44
CA TYR A 261 -17.14 8.39 -1.83
C TYR A 261 -16.63 9.63 -2.54
N ASN A 262 -17.52 10.60 -2.72
CA ASN A 262 -17.16 11.91 -3.24
C ASN A 262 -16.77 12.87 -2.10
N ILE A 263 -15.61 13.50 -2.22
CA ILE A 263 -15.06 14.48 -1.27
C ILE A 263 -14.96 15.82 -2.00
N SER A 264 -16.12 16.45 -2.20
CA SER A 264 -16.30 17.58 -3.11
C SER A 264 -15.48 18.81 -2.71
N ASP A 265 -15.35 19.08 -1.41
CA ASP A 265 -14.62 20.22 -0.86
C ASP A 265 -13.10 20.13 -1.05
N GLN A 266 -12.58 18.92 -1.28
CA GLN A 266 -11.16 18.67 -1.59
C GLN A 266 -10.92 18.34 -3.07
N ASN A 267 -11.91 18.58 -3.94
CA ASN A 267 -11.90 18.15 -5.34
C ASN A 267 -11.39 16.70 -5.49
N SER A 268 -11.83 15.77 -4.64
CA SER A 268 -11.27 14.43 -4.59
C SER A 268 -12.37 13.36 -4.48
N SER A 269 -12.03 12.13 -4.84
CA SER A 269 -12.83 10.98 -4.48
C SER A 269 -11.96 9.82 -4.02
N THR A 270 -12.54 8.97 -3.20
CA THR A 270 -11.89 7.80 -2.63
C THR A 270 -12.65 6.56 -3.07
N ASN A 271 -11.95 5.60 -3.65
CA ASN A 271 -12.52 4.43 -4.30
C ASN A 271 -11.89 3.19 -3.68
N VAL A 272 -12.70 2.25 -3.21
CA VAL A 272 -12.25 1.15 -2.35
C VAL A 272 -12.53 -0.18 -3.02
N THR A 273 -11.57 -1.09 -2.90
CA THR A 273 -11.70 -2.48 -3.29
C THR A 273 -11.37 -3.38 -2.10
N ARG A 274 -12.06 -4.52 -1.98
CA ARG A 274 -11.86 -5.49 -0.88
C ARG A 274 -11.74 -6.91 -1.42
N ASN A 275 -11.14 -7.81 -0.66
CA ASN A 275 -11.06 -9.22 -1.03
C ASN A 275 -12.25 -9.99 -0.44
N PRO A 276 -13.10 -10.65 -1.24
CA PRO A 276 -14.30 -11.30 -0.72
C PRO A 276 -14.00 -12.63 0.01
N LYS A 277 -12.77 -13.15 -0.13
CA LYS A 277 -12.31 -14.40 0.49
C LYS A 277 -11.87 -14.22 1.95
N VAL A 278 -11.90 -12.99 2.48
CA VAL A 278 -11.51 -12.68 3.86
C VAL A 278 -12.62 -11.91 4.58
N SER A 279 -12.81 -12.19 5.86
CA SER A 279 -13.69 -11.42 6.75
C SER A 279 -12.94 -10.31 7.50
N ASP A 280 -11.62 -10.28 7.35
CA ASP A 280 -10.69 -9.36 7.99
C ASP A 280 -9.71 -8.86 6.93
N ASP A 281 -9.76 -7.56 6.64
CA ASP A 281 -8.91 -6.93 5.60
C ASP A 281 -7.42 -7.13 5.92
N LYS A 282 -7.02 -7.36 7.17
CA LYS A 282 -5.61 -7.61 7.52
C LYS A 282 -5.01 -8.85 6.88
N HIS A 283 -5.82 -9.83 6.48
CA HIS A 283 -5.36 -10.99 5.73
C HIS A 283 -5.14 -10.69 4.25
N SER A 284 -5.80 -9.66 3.70
CA SER A 284 -5.64 -9.21 2.33
C SER A 284 -6.08 -7.75 2.24
N PRO A 285 -5.18 -6.79 2.54
CA PRO A 285 -5.54 -5.39 2.73
C PRO A 285 -6.41 -4.82 1.61
N ALA A 286 -7.35 -3.97 1.98
CA ALA A 286 -8.17 -3.26 1.01
C ALA A 286 -7.28 -2.34 0.17
N LYS A 287 -7.60 -2.18 -1.13
CA LYS A 287 -6.89 -1.23 -1.99
C LYS A 287 -7.75 -0.01 -2.23
N VAL A 288 -7.15 1.15 -2.02
CA VAL A 288 -7.81 2.45 -2.09
C VAL A 288 -7.18 3.26 -3.20
N PHE A 289 -8.02 3.89 -4.02
CA PHE A 289 -7.60 4.79 -5.09
C PHE A 289 -8.19 6.16 -4.85
N THR A 290 -7.30 7.13 -4.64
CA THR A 290 -7.66 8.53 -4.52
C THR A 290 -7.23 9.29 -5.75
N ALA A 291 -8.14 10.09 -6.29
CA ALA A 291 -7.87 10.95 -7.45
C ALA A 291 -8.75 12.18 -7.41
N ASN A 292 -8.30 13.27 -8.01
CA ASN A 292 -9.11 14.48 -8.11
C ASN A 292 -10.40 14.27 -8.92
N ASN A 293 -11.47 15.02 -8.66
CA ASN A 293 -12.70 14.97 -9.47
C ASN A 293 -12.59 15.76 -10.77
N VAL A 294 -11.89 16.90 -10.70
CA VAL A 294 -11.60 17.80 -11.81
C VAL A 294 -10.07 17.90 -11.94
N PRO A 295 -9.51 17.72 -13.16
CA PRO A 295 -8.07 17.69 -13.36
C PRO A 295 -7.47 19.08 -13.18
N SER A 296 -6.17 19.14 -12.88
CA SER A 296 -5.48 20.38 -12.48
C SER A 296 -5.70 21.58 -13.40
N TYR A 297 -5.63 21.39 -14.72
CA TYR A 297 -5.78 22.50 -15.67
C TYR A 297 -7.20 23.07 -15.71
N LEU A 298 -8.23 22.26 -15.47
CA LEU A 298 -9.64 22.70 -15.45
C LEU A 298 -10.06 23.22 -14.08
N ASN A 299 -9.43 22.73 -13.00
CA ASN A 299 -9.72 23.23 -11.66
C ASN A 299 -9.38 24.71 -11.49
N SER A 300 -8.64 25.31 -12.43
CA SER A 300 -8.42 26.76 -12.49
C SER A 300 -9.71 27.59 -12.60
N PHE A 301 -10.82 26.99 -13.07
CA PHE A 301 -12.13 27.64 -13.09
C PHE A 301 -12.82 27.69 -11.72
N ASP A 302 -12.63 26.66 -10.89
CA ASP A 302 -13.33 26.51 -9.60
C ASP A 302 -12.45 26.89 -8.39
N GLY A 303 -11.12 26.80 -8.54
CA GLY A 303 -10.16 27.17 -7.51
C GLY A 303 -10.17 26.27 -6.27
N LEU A 304 -10.69 25.04 -6.38
CA LEU A 304 -10.75 24.10 -5.25
C LEU A 304 -9.35 23.57 -4.87
N PRO A 305 -9.14 23.11 -3.62
CA PRO A 305 -7.93 22.38 -3.24
C PRO A 305 -7.68 21.17 -4.16
N MET A 306 -6.41 20.86 -4.46
CA MET A 306 -6.06 19.71 -5.31
C MET A 306 -4.93 18.83 -4.75
N PRO A 307 -4.97 18.48 -3.45
CA PRO A 307 -3.85 17.81 -2.81
C PRO A 307 -3.51 16.45 -3.44
N THR A 308 -4.50 15.74 -3.98
CA THR A 308 -4.27 14.45 -4.63
C THR A 308 -3.57 14.61 -5.99
N GLU A 309 -4.08 15.50 -6.85
CA GLU A 309 -3.48 15.76 -8.16
C GLU A 309 -2.08 16.39 -8.03
N ASP A 310 -1.89 17.33 -7.11
CA ASP A 310 -0.58 17.95 -6.86
C ASP A 310 0.45 16.92 -6.40
N PHE A 311 0.09 16.00 -5.49
CA PHE A 311 0.96 14.89 -5.13
C PHE A 311 1.37 14.06 -6.35
N VAL A 312 0.42 13.69 -7.21
CA VAL A 312 0.72 12.87 -8.40
C VAL A 312 1.58 13.63 -9.41
N ARG A 313 1.44 14.95 -9.53
CA ARG A 313 2.33 15.78 -10.36
C ARG A 313 3.74 15.90 -9.78
N ASN A 314 3.89 15.82 -8.46
CA ASN A 314 5.17 16.00 -7.77
C ASN A 314 5.94 14.69 -7.55
N TYR A 315 5.22 13.59 -7.32
CA TYR A 315 5.77 12.28 -7.02
C TYR A 315 5.44 11.21 -8.07
N GLY A 316 4.55 11.49 -9.01
CA GLY A 316 4.00 10.47 -9.90
C GLY A 316 2.90 9.64 -9.24
N ARG A 317 2.20 8.87 -10.07
CA ARG A 317 1.18 7.92 -9.61
C ARG A 317 1.87 6.86 -8.76
N ARG A 318 1.45 6.65 -7.52
CA ARG A 318 2.05 5.67 -6.59
C ARG A 318 1.24 5.48 -5.31
N MET A 319 1.60 4.45 -4.54
CA MET A 319 1.20 4.31 -3.14
C MET A 319 1.58 5.57 -2.35
N HIS A 320 0.62 6.14 -1.64
CA HIS A 320 0.77 7.31 -0.80
C HIS A 320 0.89 6.92 0.68
N HIS A 321 0.04 6.01 1.16
CA HIS A 321 0.12 5.52 2.53
C HIS A 321 -0.22 4.04 2.67
N MET A 322 0.28 3.46 3.76
CA MET A 322 -0.11 2.16 4.29
C MET A 322 -0.79 2.37 5.63
N ALA A 323 -2.02 1.88 5.78
CA ALA A 323 -2.75 1.98 7.04
C ALA A 323 -2.55 0.74 7.89
N VAL A 324 -2.33 0.96 9.19
CA VAL A 324 -2.24 -0.06 10.22
C VAL A 324 -3.46 0.08 11.12
N GLU A 325 -4.23 -1.01 11.27
CA GLU A 325 -5.36 -1.00 12.19
C GLU A 325 -4.85 -0.99 13.64
N VAL A 326 -5.52 -0.21 14.49
CA VAL A 326 -5.38 -0.22 15.93
C VAL A 326 -6.59 -0.94 16.52
N LYS A 327 -6.33 -1.78 17.51
CA LYS A 327 -7.36 -2.56 18.21
C LYS A 327 -8.43 -1.65 18.79
N ASP A 328 -9.70 -1.90 18.45
CA ASP A 328 -10.85 -1.22 19.05
C ASP A 328 -10.84 -1.36 20.58
N GLY A 329 -10.99 -0.24 21.29
CA GLY A 329 -11.17 -0.20 22.73
C GLY A 329 -10.48 1.01 23.38
N ASP A 330 -10.39 0.96 24.70
CA ASP A 330 -9.73 1.99 25.50
C ASP A 330 -8.81 1.38 26.57
N ASP A 331 -8.02 2.22 27.21
CA ASP A 331 -7.07 1.86 28.27
C ASP A 331 -7.73 1.56 29.64
N GLY A 332 -9.06 1.44 29.70
CA GLY A 332 -9.83 1.29 30.93
C GLY A 332 -10.08 2.59 31.69
N LYS A 333 -9.49 3.71 31.24
CA LYS A 333 -9.73 5.07 31.75
C LYS A 333 -10.43 5.96 30.70
N GLY A 334 -10.76 5.40 29.55
CA GLY A 334 -11.49 6.06 28.47
C GLY A 334 -10.62 6.68 27.38
N GLU A 335 -9.28 6.57 27.44
CA GLU A 335 -8.41 6.94 26.31
C GLU A 335 -8.45 5.85 25.24
N LYS A 336 -8.79 6.22 24.00
CA LYS A 336 -8.85 5.25 22.90
C LYS A 336 -7.47 4.72 22.55
N ASN A 337 -7.41 3.47 22.13
CA ASN A 337 -6.14 2.81 21.83
C ASN A 337 -5.33 3.54 20.76
N VAL A 338 -5.97 4.13 19.75
CA VAL A 338 -5.27 4.93 18.73
C VAL A 338 -4.61 6.18 19.31
N ASP A 339 -5.28 6.88 20.24
CA ASP A 339 -4.70 8.06 20.89
C ASP A 339 -3.47 7.66 21.71
N ARG A 340 -3.57 6.56 22.45
CA ARG A 340 -2.46 5.98 23.21
C ARG A 340 -1.28 5.59 22.33
N VAL A 341 -1.54 4.85 21.24
CA VAL A 341 -0.49 4.41 20.29
C VAL A 341 0.22 5.62 19.70
N VAL A 342 -0.54 6.63 19.27
CA VAL A 342 0.01 7.87 18.71
C VAL A 342 0.84 8.63 19.74
N GLY A 343 0.35 8.77 20.98
CA GLY A 343 1.09 9.40 22.07
C GLY A 343 2.44 8.73 22.33
N LEU A 344 2.46 7.40 22.44
CA LEU A 344 3.69 6.62 22.61
C LEU A 344 4.67 6.84 21.45
N LEU A 345 4.18 6.85 20.21
CA LEU A 345 5.01 7.06 19.03
C LEU A 345 5.55 8.48 18.96
N MET A 346 4.77 9.49 19.35
CA MET A 346 5.21 10.88 19.45
C MET A 346 6.30 11.06 20.50
N ASP A 347 6.15 10.43 21.67
CA ASP A 347 7.17 10.42 22.73
C ASP A 347 8.48 9.77 22.27
N GLN A 348 8.38 8.77 21.39
CA GLN A 348 9.53 8.12 20.74
C GLN A 348 10.12 8.94 19.57
N GLY A 349 9.50 10.07 19.19
CA GLY A 349 9.98 10.99 18.18
C GLY A 349 9.32 10.86 16.79
N THR A 350 8.29 10.02 16.64
CA THR A 350 7.51 9.91 15.40
C THR A 350 6.72 11.19 15.17
N LYS A 351 6.78 11.74 13.96
CA LYS A 351 6.06 12.96 13.58
C LYS A 351 4.76 12.60 12.86
N PHE A 352 3.70 13.36 13.15
CA PHE A 352 2.40 13.24 12.50
C PHE A 352 2.01 14.54 11.78
N LEU A 353 1.13 14.42 10.78
CA LEU A 353 0.70 15.55 9.94
C LEU A 353 -0.34 16.45 10.61
N ALA A 354 -1.12 15.89 11.52
CA ALA A 354 -2.21 16.57 12.20
C ALA A 354 -2.49 15.94 13.57
N HIS A 355 -3.58 16.37 14.21
CA HIS A 355 -4.16 15.65 15.34
C HIS A 355 -4.98 14.45 14.85
N VAL A 356 -5.27 13.51 15.75
CA VAL A 356 -6.18 12.38 15.45
C VAL A 356 -7.56 12.94 15.11
N VAL A 357 -8.09 12.52 13.96
CA VAL A 357 -9.41 12.93 13.45
C VAL A 357 -10.46 11.84 13.70
N GLY A 358 -11.72 12.27 13.77
CA GLY A 358 -12.85 11.40 14.06
C GLY A 358 -13.11 11.22 15.55
N GLU A 359 -14.21 10.54 15.87
CA GLU A 359 -14.62 10.23 17.23
C GLU A 359 -14.85 8.71 17.35
N CYS A 360 -14.88 8.21 18.58
CA CYS A 360 -15.25 6.83 18.89
C CYS A 360 -16.18 6.85 20.10
N LYS A 361 -17.37 7.45 19.91
CA LYS A 361 -18.47 7.50 20.88
C LYS A 361 -19.26 6.19 20.84
N ASP A 362 -20.46 6.11 21.44
CA ASP A 362 -21.25 4.87 21.58
C ASP A 362 -21.82 4.26 20.28
N SER A 363 -21.47 4.79 19.11
CA SER A 363 -21.94 4.34 17.79
C SER A 363 -20.77 3.94 16.88
N PRO A 364 -20.99 3.07 15.87
CA PRO A 364 -19.96 2.72 14.90
C PRO A 364 -19.35 3.96 14.24
N ASP A 365 -18.04 4.14 14.40
CA ASP A 365 -17.29 5.30 13.93
C ASP A 365 -15.80 4.93 13.72
N LEU A 366 -14.97 5.91 13.37
CA LEU A 366 -13.59 5.70 12.98
C LEU A 366 -12.70 6.84 13.51
N LYS A 367 -11.58 6.49 14.14
CA LYS A 367 -10.50 7.45 14.48
C LYS A 367 -9.24 7.17 13.68
N GLN A 368 -8.64 8.22 13.12
CA GLN A 368 -7.54 8.11 12.17
C GLN A 368 -6.50 9.21 12.30
N ILE A 369 -5.27 8.92 11.89
CA ILE A 369 -4.21 9.92 11.76
C ILE A 369 -3.15 9.47 10.75
N PHE A 370 -2.50 10.43 10.09
CA PHE A 370 -1.34 10.20 9.23
C PHE A 370 -0.03 10.61 9.93
N SER A 371 0.98 9.74 9.86
CA SER A 371 2.37 10.12 10.10
C SER A 371 2.83 11.12 9.05
N LYS A 372 3.96 11.81 9.29
CA LYS A 372 4.73 12.40 8.19
C LYS A 372 5.28 11.30 7.28
N HIS A 373 5.70 11.69 6.07
CA HIS A 373 6.41 10.77 5.17
C HIS A 373 7.63 10.19 5.87
N SER A 374 7.77 8.86 5.75
CA SER A 374 9.01 8.16 6.07
C SER A 374 10.15 8.80 5.28
N GLN A 375 11.23 9.14 5.99
CA GLN A 375 12.42 9.62 5.30
C GLN A 375 13.06 8.53 4.44
N TYR A 376 12.74 7.25 4.62
CA TYR A 376 13.38 6.16 3.88
C TYR A 376 12.54 5.70 2.69
N SER A 377 11.22 5.56 2.87
CA SER A 377 10.32 5.02 1.85
C SER A 377 9.45 6.07 1.16
N VAL A 378 9.40 7.30 1.69
CA VAL A 378 8.47 8.37 1.28
C VAL A 378 6.99 8.02 1.56
N LEU A 379 6.69 6.85 2.15
CA LEU A 379 5.34 6.45 2.51
C LEU A 379 4.88 7.10 3.81
N ILE A 380 3.60 7.41 3.89
CA ILE A 380 2.92 7.72 5.14
C ILE A 380 2.43 6.41 5.78
N THR A 381 2.50 6.34 7.11
CA THR A 381 1.78 5.33 7.89
C THR A 381 0.52 5.96 8.46
N GLU A 382 -0.63 5.39 8.15
CA GLU A 382 -1.89 5.73 8.78
C GLU A 382 -2.15 4.80 9.97
N TYR A 383 -2.70 5.33 11.06
CA TYR A 383 -3.28 4.51 12.13
C TYR A 383 -4.79 4.67 12.11
N VAL A 384 -5.52 3.55 12.13
CA VAL A 384 -6.98 3.53 12.06
C VAL A 384 -7.59 2.65 13.14
N GLU A 385 -8.45 3.19 13.98
CA GLU A 385 -9.27 2.43 14.93
C GLU A 385 -10.73 2.42 14.46
N ARG A 386 -11.23 1.22 14.12
CA ARG A 386 -12.62 0.97 13.69
C ARG A 386 -13.47 0.66 14.91
N CYS A 387 -14.22 1.64 15.40
CA CYS A 387 -14.92 1.53 16.66
C CYS A 387 -16.32 0.91 16.51
N HIS A 388 -16.73 0.13 17.51
CA HIS A 388 -18.08 -0.44 17.62
C HIS A 388 -18.53 -1.20 16.37
N HIS A 389 -17.63 -2.01 15.80
CA HIS A 389 -17.85 -2.81 14.59
C HIS A 389 -18.19 -2.01 13.33
N PHE A 390 -17.65 -0.80 13.18
CA PHE A 390 -17.78 0.01 11.96
C PHE A 390 -17.51 -0.82 10.70
N LYS A 391 -18.55 -0.98 9.87
CA LYS A 391 -18.54 -1.77 8.62
C LYS A 391 -18.19 -0.95 7.39
N GLY A 392 -18.29 0.38 7.49
CA GLY A 392 -17.88 1.30 6.46
C GLY A 392 -16.35 1.31 6.32
N PHE A 393 -15.86 2.10 5.38
CA PHE A 393 -14.43 2.19 5.13
C PHE A 393 -13.82 3.46 5.72
N PHE A 394 -14.45 4.62 5.47
CA PHE A 394 -14.09 5.93 6.03
C PHE A 394 -15.34 6.77 6.34
N THR A 395 -15.17 7.85 7.11
CA THR A 395 -16.12 8.97 7.15
C THR A 395 -15.64 10.09 6.20
N LYS A 396 -16.56 10.80 5.54
CA LYS A 396 -16.18 11.86 4.59
C LYS A 396 -15.38 12.98 5.26
N GLN A 397 -15.75 13.30 6.50
CA GLN A 397 -15.10 14.33 7.31
C GLN A 397 -13.65 13.94 7.62
N ASN A 398 -13.38 12.68 8.00
CA ASN A 398 -12.01 12.22 8.24
C ASN A 398 -11.18 12.29 6.96
N VAL A 399 -11.71 11.81 5.83
CA VAL A 399 -10.99 11.84 4.54
C VAL A 399 -10.67 13.28 4.13
N ALA A 400 -11.62 14.21 4.25
CA ALA A 400 -11.39 15.60 3.91
C ALA A 400 -10.28 16.23 4.77
N ALA A 401 -10.31 16.02 6.09
CA ALA A 401 -9.32 16.55 7.02
C ALA A 401 -7.91 15.97 6.77
N LEU A 402 -7.80 14.66 6.60
CA LEU A 402 -6.53 13.98 6.32
C LEU A 402 -5.95 14.38 4.96
N THR A 403 -6.81 14.53 3.95
CA THR A 403 -6.43 14.94 2.60
C THR A 403 -5.88 16.37 2.59
N ALA A 404 -6.53 17.28 3.31
CA ALA A 404 -6.04 18.65 3.48
C ALA A 404 -4.69 18.70 4.22
N ALA A 405 -4.53 17.91 5.30
CA ALA A 405 -3.29 17.88 6.08
C ALA A 405 -2.09 17.35 5.26
N ALA A 406 -2.27 16.26 4.51
CA ALA A 406 -1.24 15.74 3.60
C ALA A 406 -0.91 16.76 2.50
N GLY A 407 -1.94 17.34 1.89
CA GLY A 407 -1.78 18.36 0.85
C GLY A 407 -0.92 19.55 1.26
N ALA A 408 -0.99 19.97 2.53
CA ALA A 408 -0.20 21.09 3.04
C ALA A 408 1.29 20.75 3.23
N ASP A 409 1.63 19.50 3.57
CA ASP A 409 3.03 19.04 3.76
C ASP A 409 3.69 18.69 2.42
N GLU A 410 2.91 18.27 1.43
CA GLU A 410 3.36 17.78 0.12
C GLU A 410 3.47 18.87 -0.95
N GLN A 411 3.24 20.14 -0.59
CA GLN A 411 3.27 21.24 -1.56
C GLN A 411 4.66 21.43 -2.16
N PHE A 412 4.73 21.40 -3.49
CA PHE A 412 5.91 21.84 -4.21
C PHE A 412 5.89 23.37 -4.34
N VAL A 413 6.89 24.03 -3.75
CA VAL A 413 7.07 25.48 -3.90
C VAL A 413 7.92 25.77 -5.14
N HIS A 414 7.29 26.29 -6.19
CA HIS A 414 8.00 26.80 -7.38
C HIS A 414 8.95 27.95 -6.98
N GLY A 415 10.24 27.82 -7.28
CA GLY A 415 11.25 28.85 -6.99
C GLY A 415 12.55 28.34 -6.37
N ASN A 416 12.61 27.10 -5.88
CA ASN A 416 13.88 26.42 -5.60
C ASN A 416 14.50 25.87 -6.90
N HIS A 417 14.75 26.76 -7.85
CA HIS A 417 15.73 26.52 -8.90
C HIS A 417 17.10 26.46 -8.21
N GLY A 418 17.46 25.28 -7.71
CA GLY A 418 18.85 24.88 -7.80
C GLY A 418 19.25 25.12 -9.25
N VAL A 419 20.22 26.01 -9.43
CA VAL A 419 20.86 26.28 -10.71
C VAL A 419 21.10 24.93 -11.39
N TYR A 420 20.60 24.78 -12.61
CA TYR A 420 21.08 23.70 -13.47
C TYR A 420 22.54 24.05 -13.77
N ASP A 421 23.46 23.56 -12.95
CA ASP A 421 24.88 23.46 -13.29
C ASP A 421 25.12 22.19 -14.10
#